data_AF-A0A561BJJ1-F1
#
_entry.id   AF-A0A561BJJ1-F1
#
_cell.length_a   1.000
_cell.length_b   1.000
_cell.length_c   1.000
_cell.angle_alpha   90.00
_cell.angle_beta   90.00
_cell.angle_gamma   90.00
#
_symmetry.space_group_name_H-M   'P 1'
#
loop_
_entity.id
_entity.type
_entity.pdbx_description
1 polymer ?
#
loop_
_entity_poly.entity_id
_entity_poly.type
_entity_poly.pdbx_seq_one_letter_code
_entity_poly.pdbx_strand_id
1 'polypeptide(L)'
;MDSVATAARLEWWANSLTCLAAFPVSVTIAVGEQGWQAAGQLTRTEEGPDLAAFCELDKAFNLRLPDDSTVVVLVTALTPGGSFTLTEP
;
A
#
# COMPACT_ATOMS: atom_id res chain seq x y z
N MET A 1 10.57 -19.02 -5.75
CA MET A 1 10.21 -17.92 -4.84
C MET A 1 8.71 -17.91 -4.81
N ASP A 2 8.14 -18.25 -3.66
CA ASP A 2 6.68 -18.27 -3.52
C ASP A 2 6.20 -16.84 -3.33
N SER A 3 5.17 -16.46 -4.09
CA SER A 3 4.51 -15.17 -3.94
C SER A 3 3.02 -15.38 -3.75
N VAL A 4 2.41 -14.50 -2.97
CA VAL A 4 0.98 -14.49 -2.70
C VAL A 4 0.41 -13.13 -3.10
N ALA A 5 -0.63 -13.15 -3.93
CA ALA A 5 -1.42 -11.96 -4.22
C ALA A 5 -2.61 -11.91 -3.26
N THR A 6 -2.84 -10.76 -2.65
CA THR A 6 -3.96 -10.53 -1.73
C THR A 6 -4.54 -9.14 -1.92
N ALA A 7 -5.85 -9.02 -1.70
CA ALA A 7 -6.47 -7.71 -1.58
C ALA A 7 -6.02 -7.05 -0.27
N ALA A 8 -5.85 -5.74 -0.27
CA ALA A 8 -5.50 -4.97 0.91
C ALA A 8 -6.00 -3.52 0.77
N ARG A 9 -5.80 -2.73 1.82
CA ARG A 9 -6.02 -1.29 1.80
C ARG A 9 -4.77 -0.57 2.25
N LEU A 10 -4.34 0.43 1.51
CA LEU A 10 -3.43 1.45 2.04
C LEU A 10 -4.26 2.50 2.75
N GLU A 11 -3.89 2.85 3.97
CA GLU A 11 -4.61 3.81 4.78
C GLU A 11 -3.66 4.92 5.23
N TRP A 12 -4.09 6.16 5.04
CA TRP A 12 -3.37 7.35 5.48
C TRP A 12 -4.06 7.94 6.69
N TRP A 13 -3.31 8.07 7.79
CA TRP A 13 -3.86 8.41 9.10
C TRP A 13 -3.25 9.71 9.60
N ALA A 14 -4.08 10.61 10.14
CA ALA A 14 -3.60 11.81 10.81
C ALA A 14 -2.99 11.50 12.20
N ASN A 15 -3.50 10.45 12.83
CA ASN A 15 -3.14 9.96 14.15
C ASN A 15 -3.74 8.54 14.34
N SER A 16 -3.56 7.91 15.49
CA SER A 16 -4.04 6.54 15.77
C SER A 16 -5.58 6.35 15.75
N LEU A 17 -6.36 7.44 15.66
CA LEU A 17 -7.82 7.41 15.75
C LEU A 17 -8.52 7.96 14.50
N THR A 18 -7.81 8.63 13.59
CA THR A 18 -8.42 9.32 12.44
C THR A 18 -7.76 8.90 11.12
N CYS A 19 -8.47 8.06 10.37
CA CYS A 19 -8.14 7.69 8.99
C CYS A 19 -8.69 8.74 8.03
N LEU A 20 -7.82 9.32 7.20
CA LEU A 20 -8.18 10.39 6.27
C LEU A 20 -8.41 9.89 4.84
N ALA A 21 -7.72 8.82 4.44
CA ALA A 21 -7.90 8.21 3.13
C ALA A 21 -7.61 6.72 3.19
N ALA A 22 -8.33 5.95 2.37
CA ALA A 22 -8.11 4.52 2.19
C ALA A 22 -8.15 4.19 0.69
N PHE A 23 -7.17 3.42 0.24
CA PHE A 23 -6.97 3.07 -1.16
C PHE A 23 -7.04 1.55 -1.28
N PRO A 24 -8.06 0.99 -1.96
CA PRO A 24 -8.12 -0.44 -2.21
C PRO A 24 -7.00 -0.82 -3.18
N VAL A 25 -6.18 -1.80 -2.80
CA VAL A 25 -5.03 -2.26 -3.58
C VAL A 25 -5.02 -3.79 -3.66
N SER A 26 -4.42 -4.31 -4.72
CA SER A 26 -3.92 -5.69 -4.74
C SER A 26 -2.43 -5.65 -4.45
N VAL A 27 -1.95 -6.46 -3.52
CA VAL A 27 -0.53 -6.56 -3.16
C VAL A 27 -0.05 -7.97 -3.44
N THR A 28 1.06 -8.08 -4.16
CA THR A 28 1.81 -9.32 -4.33
C THR A 28 3.01 -9.27 -3.40
N ILE A 29 3.05 -10.19 -2.44
CA ILE A 29 4.12 -10.32 -1.45
C ILE A 29 4.95 -11.55 -1.83
N ALA A 30 6.26 -11.39 -1.92
CA ALA A 30 7.20 -12.46 -2.19
C ALA A 30 8.28 -12.48 -1.10
N VAL A 31 8.63 -13.66 -0.60
CA VAL A 31 9.70 -13.84 0.39
C VAL A 31 10.97 -14.31 -0.32
N GLY A 32 12.06 -13.58 -0.14
CA GLY A 32 13.37 -13.89 -0.71
C GLY A 32 14.48 -13.98 0.35
N GLU A 33 15.68 -14.29 -0.11
CA GLU A 33 16.87 -14.46 0.76
C GLU A 33 17.25 -13.18 1.52
N GLN A 34 16.85 -12.01 1.01
CA GLN A 34 17.14 -10.69 1.59
C GLN A 34 15.93 -10.07 2.31
N GLY A 35 14.89 -10.86 2.61
CA GLY A 35 13.66 -10.39 3.24
C GLY A 35 12.46 -10.44 2.30
N TRP A 36 11.42 -9.68 2.62
CA TRP A 36 10.22 -9.63 1.80
C TRP A 36 10.33 -8.53 0.72
N GLN A 37 9.66 -8.76 -0.39
CA GLN A 37 9.44 -7.79 -1.46
C GLN A 37 7.94 -7.73 -1.68
N ALA A 38 7.37 -6.52 -1.74
CA ALA A 38 5.96 -6.40 -2.12
C ALA A 38 5.76 -5.35 -3.20
N ALA A 39 4.98 -5.75 -4.21
CA ALA A 39 4.50 -4.86 -5.26
C ALA A 39 3.00 -4.69 -5.10
N GLY A 40 2.51 -3.49 -5.33
CA GLY A 40 1.09 -3.18 -5.25
C GLY A 40 0.54 -2.59 -6.53
N GLN A 41 -0.77 -2.75 -6.69
CA GLN A 41 -1.54 -2.20 -7.79
C GLN A 41 -2.81 -1.59 -7.22
N LEU A 42 -3.06 -0.31 -7.51
CA LEU A 42 -4.35 0.31 -7.24
C LEU A 42 -5.45 -0.44 -7.98
N THR A 43 -6.46 -0.86 -7.23
CA THR A 43 -7.70 -1.41 -7.77
C THR A 43 -8.60 -0.24 -8.11
N ARG A 44 -8.73 0.07 -9.41
CA ARG A 44 -9.40 1.27 -9.97
C ARG A 44 -10.47 1.90 -9.08
N THR A 45 -10.32 3.21 -8.86
CA THR A 45 -11.44 4.11 -8.53
C THR A 45 -11.25 5.38 -9.34
N GLU A 46 -11.99 5.55 -10.44
CA GLU A 46 -12.01 6.79 -11.24
C GLU A 46 -12.53 8.00 -10.42
N GLU A 47 -13.11 7.75 -9.24
CA GLU A 47 -13.69 8.77 -8.33
C GLU A 47 -13.09 8.73 -6.90
N GLY A 48 -11.93 8.08 -6.72
CA GLY A 48 -11.28 7.93 -5.40
C GLY A 48 -10.24 9.02 -5.09
N PRO A 49 -9.74 9.10 -3.83
CA PRO A 49 -8.60 9.95 -3.50
C PRO A 49 -7.38 9.61 -4.38
N ASP A 50 -6.59 10.62 -4.71
CA ASP A 50 -5.37 10.46 -5.53
C ASP A 50 -4.20 10.01 -4.66
N LEU A 51 -3.81 8.74 -4.75
CA LEU A 51 -2.68 8.19 -4.00
C LEU A 51 -1.38 8.98 -4.24
N ALA A 52 -1.16 9.50 -5.45
CA ALA A 52 0.05 10.25 -5.76
C ALA A 52 0.11 11.54 -4.93
N ALA A 53 -1.00 12.27 -4.82
CA ALA A 53 -1.07 13.48 -4.00
C ALA A 53 -0.76 13.21 -2.51
N PHE A 54 -1.17 12.06 -1.98
CA PHE A 54 -0.83 11.69 -0.59
C PHE A 54 0.64 11.30 -0.43
N CYS A 55 1.22 10.58 -1.40
CA CYS A 55 2.64 10.22 -1.41
C CYS A 55 3.58 11.45 -1.47
N GLU A 56 3.13 12.57 -2.04
CA GLU A 56 3.87 13.84 -2.01
C GLU A 56 3.88 14.50 -0.62
N LEU A 57 2.89 14.20 0.23
CA LEU A 57 2.84 14.70 1.61
C LEU A 57 3.64 13.80 2.56
N ASP A 58 3.37 12.49 2.52
CA ASP A 58 4.08 11.47 3.28
C ASP A 58 3.90 10.11 2.57
N LYS A 59 4.99 9.36 2.46
CA LYS A 59 5.00 8.03 1.83
C LYS A 59 4.63 6.92 2.81
N ALA A 60 4.50 7.21 4.10
CA ALA A 60 4.12 6.24 5.12
C ALA A 60 2.60 5.99 5.10
N PHE A 61 2.23 4.71 4.98
CA PHE A 61 0.85 4.25 5.03
C PHE A 61 0.75 3.04 5.95
N ASN A 62 -0.44 2.85 6.52
CA ASN A 62 -0.83 1.58 7.10
C ASN A 62 -1.35 0.66 5.99
N LEU A 63 -0.69 -0.47 5.76
CA LEU A 63 -1.20 -1.55 4.92
C LEU A 63 -2.09 -2.45 5.79
N ARG A 64 -3.39 -2.42 5.53
CA ARG A 64 -4.41 -3.26 6.17
C ARG A 64 -4.71 -4.48 5.30
N LEU A 65 -4.42 -5.65 5.83
CA LEU A 65 -4.66 -6.95 5.19
C LEU A 65 -6.09 -7.46 5.48
N PRO A 66 -6.59 -8.49 4.75
CA PRO A 66 -7.96 -9.00 4.92
C PRO A 66 -8.25 -9.61 6.29
N ASP A 67 -7.22 -10.03 7.01
CA ASP A 67 -7.30 -10.57 8.37
C ASP A 67 -7.25 -9.47 9.45
N ASP A 68 -7.40 -8.21 9.04
CA ASP A 68 -7.27 -7.01 9.88
C ASP A 68 -5.88 -6.73 10.44
N SER A 69 -4.88 -7.55 10.11
CA SER A 69 -3.48 -7.25 10.42
C SER A 69 -3.07 -5.95 9.72
N THR A 70 -2.30 -5.13 10.43
CA THR A 70 -1.85 -3.83 9.95
C THR A 70 -0.35 -3.72 10.07
N VAL A 71 0.32 -3.26 9.01
CA VAL A 71 1.76 -3.01 8.98
C VAL A 71 2.05 -1.66 8.36
N VAL A 72 2.99 -0.90 8.93
CA VAL A 72 3.43 0.37 8.36
C VAL A 72 4.37 0.09 7.19
N VAL A 73 4.11 0.71 6.05
CA VAL A 73 4.90 0.57 4.81
C VAL A 73 5.18 1.92 4.19
N LEU A 74 6.25 2.01 3.41
CA LEU A 74 6.50 3.14 2.52
C LEU A 74 6.06 2.80 1.10
N VAL A 75 5.25 3.67 0.50
CA VAL A 75 4.90 3.58 -0.92
C VAL A 75 6.01 4.23 -1.75
N THR A 76 6.60 3.46 -2.65
CA THR A 76 7.69 3.88 -3.53
C THR A 76 7.42 3.49 -4.98
N ALA A 77 8.14 4.10 -5.92
CA ALA A 77 8.03 3.81 -7.35
C ALA A 77 6.59 3.84 -7.92
N LEU A 78 5.73 4.73 -7.39
CA LEU A 78 4.35 4.87 -7.87
C LEU A 78 4.33 5.37 -9.31
N THR A 79 3.62 4.63 -10.16
CA THR A 79 3.45 4.93 -11.58
C THR A 79 2.08 5.58 -11.83
N PRO A 80 1.91 6.32 -12.94
CA PRO A 80 0.60 6.84 -13.35
C PRO A 80 -0.46 5.75 -13.56
N GLY A 81 -0.04 4.50 -13.83
CA GLY A 81 -0.92 3.34 -13.94
C GLY A 81 -1.34 2.74 -12.59
N GLY A 82 -0.90 3.32 -11.48
CA GLY A 82 -1.25 2.88 -10.12
C GLY A 82 -0.47 1.67 -9.62
N SER A 83 0.56 1.22 -10.34
CA SER A 83 1.52 0.23 -9.84
C SER A 83 2.56 0.90 -8.94
N PHE A 84 3.00 0.24 -7.87
CA PHE A 84 3.99 0.74 -6.92
C PHE A 84 4.72 -0.39 -6.20
N THR A 85 5.74 -0.05 -5.40
CA THR A 85 6.48 -0.97 -4.52
C THR A 85 6.28 -0.56 -3.07
N LEU A 86 6.23 -1.53 -2.16
CA LEU A 86 6.18 -1.32 -0.71
C LEU A 86 7.49 -1.75 -0.07
N THR A 87 8.00 -0.91 0.82
CA THR A 87 9.19 -1.20 1.64
C THR A 87 8.90 -0.97 3.11
N GLU A 88 9.79 -1.45 3.97
CA GLU A 88 9.80 -1.09 5.39
C GLU A 88 10.12 0.42 5.57
N PRO A 89 9.64 1.07 6.64
CA PRO A 89 9.95 2.46 7.01
C PRO A 89 11.44 2.74 7.28
#